data_AF-A0A367KGP9-F1
#
_entry.id   AF-A0A367KGP9-F1
#
_cell.length_a   1.000
_cell.length_b   1.000
_cell.length_c   1.000
_cell.angle_alpha   90.00
_cell.angle_beta   90.00
_cell.angle_gamma   90.00
#
_symmetry.space_group_name_H-M   'P 1'
#
loop_
_entity.id
_entity.type
_entity.pdbx_description
1 polymer ?
#
loop_
_entity_poly.entity_id
_entity_poly.type
_entity_poly.pdbx_seq_one_letter_code
_entity_poly.pdbx_strand_id
1 'polypeptide(L)'
;RRGCWRTAFEFNKLLFALDPSQDPLGSLLTLDHFALVAKDYDYVIKMYQDWKTDGSMYPTDLSNMPNFAFSAAYAQFKLNKTTSLQQAVDKFPLTHQLLLEKLDKPTENKQSSQVFLSAFQTIYAERAFELFKEPEILSWLTEHSHQTTASFSAKDLKCQANGELPQNIARFLLLTDNQRLLSLVPSKYTNQSYQMYDPLPPHDSETMYDINDRMRTQGRSFPTDIRNIVDGLQQLWREGQGRLPPEAMGQIANLMNNWGQVQQLGDRIPGAFPEDTEEEEEEEGEEDIPDMMTREEVEEMMNSMSEQNTRNGTTTEDTGNGMTREELEEIMNAVSDDDLEIQRALEEAYQRQ
;
A
#
# COMPACT_ATOMS: atom_id res chain seq x y z
N ARG A 1 -10.53 7.70 13.42
CA ARG A 1 -10.98 8.12 12.07
C ARG A 1 -12.13 7.20 11.64
N ARG A 2 -13.27 7.72 11.17
CA ARG A 2 -14.37 6.86 10.66
C ARG A 2 -13.99 6.39 9.25
N GLY A 3 -13.66 5.11 9.10
CA GLY A 3 -13.33 4.53 7.80
C GLY A 3 -14.58 4.25 6.97
N CYS A 4 -14.51 4.46 5.65
CA CYS A 4 -15.56 4.06 4.71
C CYS A 4 -15.42 2.56 4.39
N TRP A 5 -15.63 1.70 5.40
CA TRP A 5 -15.39 0.25 5.30
C TRP A 5 -16.23 -0.43 4.22
N ARG A 6 -17.46 0.06 3.99
CA ARG A 6 -18.31 -0.46 2.90
C ARG A 6 -17.67 -0.20 1.54
N THR A 7 -17.21 1.02 1.30
CA THR A 7 -16.52 1.38 0.06
C THR A 7 -15.26 0.53 -0.12
N ALA A 8 -14.42 0.43 0.90
CA ALA A 8 -13.22 -0.41 0.85
C ALA A 8 -13.53 -1.88 0.51
N PHE A 9 -14.62 -2.42 1.07
CA PHE A 9 -15.08 -3.78 0.77
C PHE A 9 -15.54 -3.93 -0.69
N GLU A 10 -16.32 -2.99 -1.23
CA GLU A 10 -16.74 -3.02 -2.64
C GLU A 10 -15.53 -2.93 -3.60
N PHE A 11 -14.56 -2.06 -3.30
CA PHE A 11 -13.31 -1.98 -4.07
C PHE A 11 -12.50 -3.28 -3.99
N ASN A 12 -12.42 -3.92 -2.81
CA ASN A 12 -11.70 -5.18 -2.67
C ASN A 12 -12.35 -6.31 -3.46
N LYS A 13 -13.69 -6.37 -3.49
CA LYS A 13 -14.44 -7.28 -4.37
C LYS A 13 -14.13 -7.04 -5.84
N LEU A 14 -14.10 -5.77 -6.26
CA LEU A 14 -13.76 -5.41 -7.63
C LEU A 14 -12.33 -5.86 -7.97
N LEU A 15 -11.35 -5.56 -7.11
CA LEU A 15 -9.95 -5.98 -7.32
C LEU A 15 -9.82 -7.49 -7.44
N PHE A 16 -10.47 -8.25 -6.56
CA PHE A 16 -10.47 -9.71 -6.62
C PHE A 16 -11.15 -10.23 -7.89
N ALA A 17 -12.21 -9.57 -8.37
CA ALA A 17 -12.93 -9.97 -9.58
C ALA A 17 -12.14 -9.77 -10.88
N LEU A 18 -11.11 -8.93 -10.90
CA LEU A 18 -10.28 -8.70 -12.09
C LEU A 18 -9.47 -9.95 -12.47
N ASP A 19 -8.86 -10.60 -11.49
CA ASP A 19 -8.19 -11.89 -11.67
C ASP A 19 -8.29 -12.73 -10.38
N PRO A 20 -9.38 -13.50 -10.23
CA PRO A 20 -9.59 -14.35 -9.06
C PRO A 20 -8.62 -15.55 -8.98
N SER A 21 -7.91 -15.85 -10.08
CA SER A 21 -7.04 -17.03 -10.18
C SER A 21 -5.63 -16.74 -9.64
N GLN A 22 -5.01 -15.67 -10.12
CA GLN A 22 -3.66 -15.29 -9.67
C GLN A 22 -3.68 -14.33 -8.49
N ASP A 23 -4.73 -13.52 -8.35
CA ASP A 23 -4.88 -12.47 -7.33
C ASP A 23 -3.55 -11.72 -7.07
N PRO A 24 -3.07 -10.93 -8.05
CA PRO A 24 -1.75 -10.32 -7.96
C PRO A 24 -1.61 -9.39 -6.74
N LEU A 25 -2.69 -8.77 -6.26
CA LEU A 25 -2.65 -7.89 -5.09
C LEU A 25 -2.95 -8.60 -3.77
N GLY A 26 -3.26 -9.90 -3.79
CA GLY A 26 -3.64 -10.64 -2.59
C GLY A 26 -4.96 -10.14 -1.98
N SER A 27 -5.88 -9.66 -2.81
CA SER A 27 -7.20 -9.13 -2.41
C SER A 27 -7.95 -10.13 -1.52
N LEU A 28 -7.89 -11.43 -1.86
CA LEU A 28 -8.54 -12.51 -1.13
C LEU A 28 -8.06 -12.63 0.33
N LEU A 29 -6.82 -12.23 0.62
CA LEU A 29 -6.25 -12.25 1.98
C LEU A 29 -6.87 -11.19 2.92
N THR A 30 -7.62 -10.24 2.35
CA THR A 30 -8.21 -9.11 3.09
C THR A 30 -9.71 -8.99 2.92
N LEU A 31 -10.28 -9.72 1.96
CA LEU A 31 -11.69 -9.66 1.59
C LEU A 31 -12.60 -10.00 2.77
N ASP A 32 -12.23 -11.02 3.55
CA ASP A 32 -12.96 -11.42 4.76
C ASP A 32 -12.96 -10.33 5.83
N HIS A 33 -11.79 -9.71 6.08
CA HIS A 33 -11.68 -8.61 7.04
C HIS A 33 -12.58 -7.44 6.64
N PHE A 34 -12.51 -6.97 5.40
CA PHE A 34 -13.34 -5.85 4.95
C PHE A 34 -14.84 -6.16 5.03
N ALA A 35 -15.25 -7.40 4.72
CA ALA A 35 -16.63 -7.83 4.90
C ALA A 35 -17.06 -7.78 6.39
N LEU A 36 -16.20 -8.26 7.31
CA LEU A 36 -16.48 -8.21 8.75
C LEU A 36 -16.60 -6.78 9.28
N VAL A 37 -15.67 -5.89 8.92
CA VAL A 37 -15.72 -4.49 9.40
C VAL A 37 -16.89 -3.71 8.76
N ALA A 38 -17.27 -4.07 7.54
CA ALA A 38 -18.49 -3.58 6.88
C ALA A 38 -19.79 -4.22 7.42
N LYS A 39 -19.69 -5.17 8.36
CA LYS A 39 -20.80 -5.92 8.98
C LYS A 39 -21.61 -6.76 7.99
N ASP A 40 -21.01 -7.15 6.86
CA ASP A 40 -21.62 -8.03 5.87
C ASP A 40 -21.30 -9.49 6.19
N TYR A 41 -21.86 -9.98 7.29
CA TYR A 41 -21.57 -11.31 7.83
C TYR A 41 -22.10 -12.44 6.93
N ASP A 42 -23.24 -12.24 6.29
CA ASP A 42 -23.83 -13.23 5.39
C ASP A 42 -22.95 -13.41 4.13
N TYR A 43 -22.30 -12.35 3.64
CA TYR A 43 -21.32 -12.49 2.55
C TYR A 43 -20.16 -13.41 2.93
N VAL A 44 -19.56 -13.24 4.11
CA VAL A 44 -18.44 -14.09 4.56
C VAL A 44 -18.86 -15.55 4.63
N ILE A 45 -20.03 -15.83 5.20
CA ILE A 45 -20.56 -17.20 5.31
C ILE A 45 -20.83 -17.80 3.93
N LYS A 46 -21.46 -17.04 3.04
CA LYS A 46 -21.75 -17.48 1.68
C LYS A 46 -20.46 -17.75 0.90
N MET A 47 -19.49 -16.84 0.97
CA MET A 47 -18.21 -17.02 0.30
C MET A 47 -17.47 -18.25 0.84
N TYR A 48 -17.43 -18.43 2.16
CA TYR A 48 -16.84 -19.60 2.81
C TYR A 48 -17.43 -20.94 2.34
N GLN A 49 -18.74 -20.98 2.08
CA GLN A 49 -19.45 -22.19 1.69
C GLN A 49 -19.38 -22.45 0.18
N ASP A 50 -19.63 -21.42 -0.62
CA ASP A 50 -19.91 -21.55 -2.06
C ASP A 50 -18.66 -21.35 -2.92
N TRP A 51 -17.71 -20.51 -2.50
CA TRP A 51 -16.55 -20.17 -3.33
C TRP A 51 -15.48 -21.26 -3.26
N LYS A 52 -14.93 -21.61 -4.42
CA LYS A 52 -13.79 -22.51 -4.58
C LYS A 52 -12.77 -21.88 -5.52
N THR A 53 -11.50 -21.95 -5.15
CA THR A 53 -10.41 -21.52 -6.04
C THR A 53 -10.00 -22.67 -6.95
N ASP A 54 -9.25 -22.36 -8.00
CA ASP A 54 -8.67 -23.35 -8.93
C ASP A 54 -7.59 -24.24 -8.29
N GLY A 55 -7.12 -23.92 -7.08
CA GLY A 55 -6.03 -24.60 -6.39
C GLY A 55 -4.63 -24.22 -6.87
N SER A 56 -4.48 -23.20 -7.73
CA SER A 56 -3.17 -22.75 -8.20
C SER A 56 -2.47 -21.91 -7.11
N MET A 57 -3.05 -20.76 -6.80
CA MET A 57 -2.52 -19.75 -5.89
C MET A 57 -2.91 -20.01 -4.43
N TYR A 58 -4.18 -20.33 -4.19
CA TYR A 58 -4.77 -20.57 -2.86
C TYR A 58 -5.37 -21.98 -2.77
N PRO A 59 -5.58 -22.52 -1.57
CA PRO A 59 -6.30 -23.79 -1.40
C PRO A 59 -7.67 -23.76 -2.06
N THR A 60 -8.03 -24.84 -2.78
CA THR A 60 -9.33 -25.01 -3.46
C THR A 60 -10.52 -24.70 -2.57
N ASP A 61 -10.43 -25.09 -1.29
CA ASP A 61 -11.46 -24.83 -0.29
C ASP A 61 -11.00 -23.77 0.70
N LEU A 62 -11.82 -22.71 0.86
CA LEU A 62 -11.56 -21.62 1.80
C LEU A 62 -11.54 -22.07 3.26
N SER A 63 -12.11 -23.24 3.58
CA SER A 63 -11.94 -23.86 4.91
C SER A 63 -10.49 -24.14 5.26
N ASN A 64 -9.61 -24.27 4.26
CA ASN A 64 -8.17 -24.45 4.43
C ASN A 64 -7.39 -23.13 4.52
N MET A 65 -8.07 -21.99 4.55
CA MET A 65 -7.47 -20.69 4.81
C MET A 65 -7.82 -20.21 6.22
N PRO A 66 -6.82 -19.77 7.02
CA PRO A 66 -7.07 -19.35 8.40
C PRO A 66 -7.98 -18.13 8.48
N ASN A 67 -7.83 -17.15 7.57
CA ASN A 67 -8.65 -15.95 7.56
C ASN A 67 -10.15 -16.29 7.43
N PHE A 68 -10.53 -17.06 6.41
CA PHE A 68 -11.92 -17.45 6.20
C PHE A 68 -12.46 -18.41 7.28
N ALA A 69 -11.64 -19.33 7.81
CA ALA A 69 -12.08 -20.23 8.87
C ALA A 69 -12.47 -19.48 10.16
N PHE A 70 -11.65 -18.51 10.60
CA PHE A 70 -11.97 -17.69 11.77
C PHE A 70 -13.03 -16.63 11.47
N SER A 71 -12.97 -15.97 10.30
CA SER A 71 -13.94 -14.95 9.91
C SER A 71 -15.34 -15.52 9.74
N ALA A 72 -15.49 -16.72 9.19
CA ALA A 72 -16.79 -17.40 9.11
C ALA A 72 -17.34 -17.74 10.51
N ALA A 73 -16.49 -18.22 11.42
CA ALA A 73 -16.89 -18.49 12.80
C ALA A 73 -17.32 -17.19 13.52
N TYR A 74 -16.59 -16.09 13.33
CA TYR A 74 -16.93 -14.78 13.85
C TYR A 74 -18.28 -14.28 13.30
N ALA A 75 -18.49 -14.38 11.98
CA ALA A 75 -19.73 -13.99 11.31
C ALA A 75 -20.93 -14.82 11.82
N GLN A 76 -20.75 -16.13 12.02
CA GLN A 76 -21.77 -17.01 12.60
C GLN A 76 -22.12 -16.59 14.03
N PHE A 77 -21.12 -16.25 14.86
CA PHE A 77 -21.33 -15.76 16.22
C PHE A 77 -22.16 -14.48 16.21
N LYS A 78 -21.81 -13.51 15.34
CA LYS A 78 -22.54 -12.24 15.20
C LYS A 78 -23.99 -12.38 14.74
N LEU A 79 -24.28 -13.42 13.96
CA LEU A 79 -25.63 -13.72 13.50
C LEU A 79 -26.40 -14.67 14.43
N ASN A 80 -25.85 -15.02 15.60
CA ASN A 80 -26.41 -16.01 16.53
C ASN A 80 -26.70 -17.37 15.85
N LYS A 81 -25.86 -17.77 14.88
CA LYS A 81 -25.90 -19.07 14.20
C LYS A 81 -24.94 -20.05 14.91
N THR A 82 -25.05 -21.34 14.61
CA THR A 82 -24.11 -22.35 15.13
C THR A 82 -22.68 -22.03 14.71
N THR A 83 -21.79 -21.83 15.68
CA THR A 83 -20.41 -21.39 15.44
C THR A 83 -19.46 -22.55 15.21
N SER A 84 -18.58 -22.42 14.23
CA SER A 84 -17.52 -23.40 13.94
C SER A 84 -16.14 -23.01 14.52
N LEU A 85 -16.07 -22.18 15.57
CA LEU A 85 -14.78 -21.69 16.10
C LEU A 85 -13.87 -22.81 16.59
N GLN A 86 -14.40 -23.79 17.33
CA GLN A 86 -13.59 -24.93 17.80
C GLN A 86 -12.89 -25.64 16.63
N GLN A 87 -13.59 -25.82 15.50
CA GLN A 87 -13.02 -26.43 14.30
C GLN A 87 -11.89 -25.57 13.71
N ALA A 88 -12.04 -24.24 13.71
CA ALA A 88 -11.00 -23.32 13.26
C ALA A 88 -9.78 -23.33 14.19
N VAL A 89 -9.99 -23.36 15.51
CA VAL A 89 -8.93 -23.44 16.53
C VAL A 89 -8.17 -24.76 16.46
N ASP A 90 -8.88 -25.87 16.27
CA ASP A 90 -8.26 -27.19 16.11
C ASP A 90 -7.45 -27.27 14.82
N LYS A 91 -7.92 -26.64 13.74
CA LYS A 91 -7.23 -26.62 12.45
C LYS A 91 -6.04 -25.68 12.43
N PHE A 92 -6.16 -24.49 13.00
CA PHE A 92 -5.16 -23.44 12.91
C PHE A 92 -4.79 -22.91 14.31
N PRO A 93 -4.15 -23.73 15.16
CA PRO A 93 -3.84 -23.35 16.54
C PRO A 93 -2.92 -22.13 16.63
N LEU A 94 -1.98 -21.96 15.68
CA LEU A 94 -1.10 -20.80 15.67
C LEU A 94 -1.88 -19.50 15.43
N THR A 95 -2.92 -19.50 14.59
CA THR A 95 -3.76 -18.30 14.40
C THR A 95 -4.45 -17.90 15.70
N HIS A 96 -5.00 -18.87 16.44
CA HIS A 96 -5.64 -18.62 17.74
C HIS A 96 -4.63 -18.06 18.75
N GLN A 97 -3.42 -18.63 18.81
CA GLN A 97 -2.34 -18.13 19.66
C GLN A 97 -1.93 -16.70 19.29
N LEU A 98 -1.72 -16.40 18.01
CA LEU A 98 -1.35 -15.05 17.56
C LEU A 98 -2.42 -14.01 17.90
N LEU A 99 -3.71 -14.37 17.79
CA LEU A 99 -4.80 -13.51 18.23
C LEU A 99 -4.76 -13.26 19.74
N LEU A 100 -4.58 -14.31 20.54
CA LEU A 100 -4.49 -14.20 22.00
C LEU A 100 -3.28 -13.36 22.43
N GLU A 101 -2.13 -13.53 21.78
CA GLU A 101 -0.91 -12.74 22.01
C GLU A 101 -1.19 -11.24 21.76
N LYS A 102 -1.85 -10.91 20.63
CA LYS A 102 -2.23 -9.53 20.29
C LYS A 102 -3.31 -8.93 21.21
N LEU A 103 -3.98 -9.76 22.00
CA LEU A 103 -5.02 -9.38 22.97
C LEU A 103 -4.51 -9.45 24.42
N ASP A 104 -3.18 -9.53 24.60
CA ASP A 104 -2.50 -9.62 25.91
C ASP A 104 -2.99 -10.78 26.78
N LYS A 105 -3.31 -11.92 26.14
CA LYS A 105 -3.72 -13.16 26.81
C LYS A 105 -2.56 -14.16 26.86
N PRO A 106 -2.48 -15.00 27.91
CA PRO A 106 -1.40 -15.97 28.03
C PRO A 106 -1.47 -17.00 26.89
N THR A 107 -0.34 -17.22 26.24
CA THR A 107 -0.19 -18.18 25.13
C THR A 107 0.94 -19.15 25.42
N GLU A 108 0.71 -20.44 25.12
CA GLU A 108 1.80 -21.42 25.12
C GLU A 108 2.63 -21.28 23.85
N ASN A 109 3.95 -21.11 24.00
CA ASN A 109 4.87 -21.11 22.89
C ASN A 109 5.07 -22.53 22.36
N LYS A 110 4.63 -22.82 21.12
CA LYS A 110 5.18 -23.94 20.34
C LYS A 110 4.84 -23.94 18.84
N GLN A 111 5.95 -24.13 18.10
CA GLN A 111 6.16 -24.75 16.79
C GLN A 111 6.04 -23.92 15.50
N SER A 112 7.10 -24.11 14.71
CA SER A 112 7.29 -23.65 13.34
C SER A 112 6.23 -24.23 12.42
N SER A 113 5.32 -23.39 11.95
CA SER A 113 4.63 -23.67 10.69
C SER A 113 5.59 -23.38 9.53
N GLN A 114 5.35 -24.00 8.37
CA GLN A 114 6.06 -23.61 7.15
C GLN A 114 5.76 -22.14 6.84
N VAL A 115 6.74 -21.44 6.25
CA VAL A 115 6.70 -19.98 5.98
C VAL A 115 5.40 -19.56 5.29
N PHE A 116 4.89 -20.38 4.38
CA PHE A 116 3.65 -20.11 3.65
C PHE A 116 2.41 -20.07 4.57
N LEU A 117 2.20 -21.11 5.37
CA LEU A 117 1.06 -21.16 6.30
C LEU A 117 1.27 -20.17 7.46
N SER A 118 2.51 -19.96 7.92
CA SER A 118 2.80 -18.95 8.95
C SER A 118 2.46 -17.53 8.47
N ALA A 119 2.67 -17.23 7.19
CA ALA A 119 2.27 -15.96 6.59
C ALA A 119 0.76 -15.74 6.68
N PHE A 120 -0.07 -16.70 6.24
CA PHE A 120 -1.53 -16.53 6.28
C PHE A 120 -2.08 -16.35 7.69
N GLN A 121 -1.55 -17.11 8.65
CA GLN A 121 -1.98 -17.03 10.05
C GLN A 121 -1.57 -15.68 10.68
N THR A 122 -0.35 -15.21 10.40
CA THR A 122 0.14 -13.91 10.88
C THR A 122 -0.60 -12.75 10.22
N ILE A 123 -0.83 -12.79 8.90
CA ILE A 123 -1.60 -11.77 8.17
C ILE A 123 -2.98 -11.60 8.80
N TYR A 124 -3.69 -12.71 9.02
CA TYR A 124 -5.02 -12.64 9.61
C TYR A 124 -4.99 -12.07 11.03
N ALA A 125 -4.09 -12.57 11.90
CA ALA A 125 -4.01 -12.10 13.28
C ALA A 125 -3.68 -10.60 13.38
N GLU A 126 -2.72 -10.11 12.59
CA GLU A 126 -2.33 -8.69 12.57
C GLU A 126 -3.48 -7.77 12.11
N ARG A 127 -4.37 -8.27 11.26
CA ARG A 127 -5.49 -7.47 10.72
C ARG A 127 -6.77 -7.59 11.53
N ALA A 128 -7.09 -8.78 12.02
CA ALA A 128 -8.40 -9.08 12.57
C ALA A 128 -8.48 -8.91 14.09
N PHE A 129 -7.35 -8.84 14.82
CA PHE A 129 -7.37 -8.83 16.30
C PHE A 129 -8.25 -7.73 16.91
N GLU A 130 -8.38 -6.56 16.27
CA GLU A 130 -9.25 -5.49 16.78
C GLU A 130 -10.71 -5.90 16.87
N LEU A 131 -11.19 -6.75 15.96
CA LEU A 131 -12.56 -7.27 15.97
C LEU A 131 -12.83 -8.16 17.20
N PHE A 132 -11.79 -8.77 17.75
CA PHE A 132 -11.86 -9.65 18.93
C PHE A 132 -11.68 -8.91 20.26
N LYS A 133 -11.49 -7.58 20.25
CA LYS A 133 -11.44 -6.76 21.47
C LYS A 133 -12.81 -6.63 22.15
N GLU A 134 -13.89 -6.91 21.43
CA GLU A 134 -15.25 -6.87 21.98
C GLU A 134 -15.38 -7.92 23.11
N PRO A 135 -15.90 -7.55 24.30
CA PRO A 135 -15.82 -8.41 25.49
C PRO A 135 -16.51 -9.76 25.33
N GLU A 136 -17.66 -9.80 24.64
CA GLU A 136 -18.41 -11.03 24.37
C GLU A 136 -17.60 -11.99 23.49
N ILE A 137 -16.94 -11.44 22.47
CA ILE A 137 -16.13 -12.20 21.51
C ILE A 137 -14.81 -12.63 22.14
N LEU A 138 -14.23 -11.77 22.98
CA LEU A 138 -13.01 -12.09 23.71
C LEU A 138 -13.24 -13.25 24.68
N SER A 139 -14.32 -13.21 25.47
CA SER A 139 -14.70 -14.33 26.36
C SER A 139 -14.85 -15.61 25.54
N TRP A 140 -15.65 -15.53 24.48
CA TRP A 140 -15.87 -16.65 23.57
C TRP A 140 -14.57 -17.20 22.97
N LEU A 141 -13.64 -16.35 22.53
CA LEU A 141 -12.34 -16.77 21.99
C LEU A 141 -11.49 -17.48 23.06
N THR A 142 -11.49 -16.99 24.29
CA THR A 142 -10.70 -17.55 25.41
C THR A 142 -11.28 -18.84 25.99
N GLU A 143 -12.58 -19.09 25.80
CA GLU A 143 -13.24 -20.35 26.19
C GLU A 143 -12.79 -21.52 25.32
N HIS A 144 -12.28 -21.24 24.11
CA HIS A 144 -11.81 -22.24 23.18
C HIS A 144 -10.30 -22.45 23.32
N SER A 145 -9.89 -23.71 23.26
CA SER A 145 -8.49 -24.11 23.25
C SER A 145 -8.28 -25.22 22.23
N HIS A 146 -7.03 -25.39 21.79
CA HIS A 146 -6.67 -26.47 20.89
C HIS A 146 -6.80 -27.82 21.63
N GLN A 147 -7.69 -28.68 21.15
CA GLN A 147 -8.02 -29.96 21.81
C GLN A 147 -7.52 -31.17 21.03
N THR A 148 -7.21 -31.00 19.74
CA THR A 148 -6.86 -32.10 18.83
C THR A 148 -5.35 -32.23 18.62
N THR A 149 -4.81 -33.45 18.64
CA THR A 149 -3.36 -33.68 18.43
C THR A 149 -2.92 -33.69 16.97
N ALA A 150 -3.86 -33.77 16.03
CA ALA A 150 -3.61 -33.67 14.60
C ALA A 150 -3.64 -32.19 14.16
N SER A 151 -2.46 -31.63 13.94
CA SER A 151 -2.32 -30.26 13.41
C SER A 151 -2.41 -30.28 11.88
N PHE A 152 -3.22 -29.38 11.32
CA PHE A 152 -3.28 -29.14 9.88
C PHE A 152 -1.92 -28.64 9.40
N SER A 153 -1.31 -29.38 8.48
CA SER A 153 0.01 -29.06 7.95
C SER A 153 -0.10 -28.37 6.60
N ALA A 154 0.98 -27.71 6.19
CA ALA A 154 1.09 -27.15 4.85
C ALA A 154 1.00 -28.20 3.73
N LYS A 155 1.29 -29.47 4.03
CA LYS A 155 1.05 -30.60 3.11
C LYS A 155 -0.44 -30.84 2.82
N ASP A 156 -1.30 -30.39 3.73
CA ASP A 156 -2.75 -30.51 3.60
C ASP A 156 -3.35 -29.33 2.83
N LEU A 157 -2.60 -28.23 2.65
CA LEU A 157 -2.94 -27.25 1.63
C LEU A 157 -2.80 -27.93 0.27
N LYS A 158 -3.88 -28.01 -0.50
CA LYS A 158 -3.85 -28.52 -1.87
C LYS A 158 -3.60 -27.37 -2.84
N CYS A 159 -2.49 -26.66 -2.72
CA CYS A 159 -2.11 -25.63 -3.70
C CYS A 159 -0.67 -25.77 -4.17
N GLN A 160 -0.42 -25.32 -5.40
CA GLN A 160 0.88 -25.47 -6.09
C GLN A 160 1.96 -24.58 -5.45
N ALA A 161 1.54 -23.49 -4.80
CA ALA A 161 2.37 -22.50 -4.12
C ALA A 161 3.03 -22.95 -2.79
N ASN A 162 2.81 -24.18 -2.33
CA ASN A 162 3.19 -24.59 -0.96
C ASN A 162 4.69 -24.64 -0.63
N GLY A 163 5.58 -24.62 -1.64
CA GLY A 163 7.02 -24.81 -1.43
C GLY A 163 7.79 -23.53 -1.07
N GLU A 164 7.36 -22.38 -1.59
CA GLU A 164 8.00 -21.08 -1.40
C GLU A 164 6.94 -19.99 -1.34
N LEU A 165 7.19 -18.90 -0.60
CA LEU A 165 6.25 -17.77 -0.56
C LEU A 165 6.11 -17.16 -1.97
N PRO A 166 4.90 -17.17 -2.58
CA PRO A 166 4.64 -16.58 -3.89
C PRO A 166 4.85 -15.07 -3.93
N GLN A 167 5.09 -14.54 -5.13
CA GLN A 167 5.39 -13.12 -5.32
C GLN A 167 4.23 -12.19 -4.92
N ASN A 168 2.98 -12.54 -5.23
CA ASN A 168 1.82 -11.73 -4.83
C ASN A 168 1.67 -11.65 -3.30
N ILE A 169 1.93 -12.73 -2.57
CA ILE A 169 1.91 -12.72 -1.11
C ILE A 169 3.10 -11.91 -0.57
N ALA A 170 4.29 -12.07 -1.16
CA ALA A 170 5.44 -11.24 -0.78
C ALA A 170 5.17 -9.75 -1.04
N ARG A 171 4.58 -9.40 -2.18
CA ARG A 171 4.13 -8.05 -2.54
C ARG A 171 3.15 -7.53 -1.50
N PHE A 172 2.15 -8.33 -1.15
CA PHE A 172 1.17 -8.00 -0.11
C PHE A 172 1.83 -7.69 1.24
N LEU A 173 2.77 -8.54 1.69
CA LEU A 173 3.49 -8.33 2.96
C LEU A 173 4.32 -7.04 2.95
N LEU A 174 5.02 -6.76 1.85
CA LEU A 174 5.80 -5.53 1.68
C LEU A 174 4.92 -4.27 1.71
N LEU A 175 3.77 -4.30 1.03
CA LEU A 175 2.83 -3.18 0.96
C LEU A 175 2.04 -2.95 2.26
N THR A 176 1.94 -3.96 3.12
CA THR A 176 1.18 -3.85 4.39
C THR A 176 1.95 -3.06 5.45
N ASP A 177 3.27 -2.87 5.29
CA ASP A 177 4.14 -2.09 6.18
C ASP A 177 4.01 -2.48 7.67
N ASN A 178 4.09 -3.77 7.97
CA ASN A 178 4.05 -4.30 9.33
C ASN A 178 5.32 -5.10 9.61
N GLN A 179 6.06 -4.74 10.66
CA GLN A 179 7.36 -5.34 10.98
C GLN A 179 7.33 -6.87 11.15
N ARG A 180 6.27 -7.41 11.78
CA ARG A 180 6.10 -8.87 11.94
C ARG A 180 5.88 -9.55 10.60
N LEU A 181 5.11 -8.93 9.71
CA LEU A 181 4.84 -9.42 8.35
C LEU A 181 6.08 -9.30 7.44
N LEU A 182 6.84 -8.21 7.57
CA LEU A 182 8.09 -8.00 6.83
C LEU A 182 9.13 -9.07 7.16
N SER A 183 9.20 -9.52 8.42
CA SER A 183 10.09 -10.61 8.85
C SER A 183 9.86 -11.95 8.13
N LEU A 184 8.66 -12.13 7.54
CA LEU A 184 8.29 -13.35 6.82
C LEU A 184 8.65 -13.30 5.34
N VAL A 185 9.08 -12.15 4.83
CA VAL A 185 9.44 -11.97 3.41
C VAL A 185 10.80 -12.61 3.14
N PRO A 186 10.89 -13.60 2.23
CA PRO A 186 12.16 -14.21 1.86
C PRO A 186 13.16 -13.20 1.24
N SER A 187 14.45 -13.36 1.54
CA SER A 187 15.50 -12.45 1.04
C SER A 187 15.60 -12.35 -0.49
N LYS A 188 15.10 -13.36 -1.22
CA LYS A 188 15.04 -13.33 -2.70
C LYS A 188 14.19 -12.17 -3.24
N TYR A 189 13.26 -11.65 -2.45
CA TYR A 189 12.44 -10.50 -2.81
C TYR A 189 13.05 -9.18 -2.31
N THR A 190 13.69 -9.19 -1.14
CA THR A 190 14.28 -7.96 -0.57
C THR A 190 15.58 -7.53 -1.26
N ASN A 191 16.26 -8.46 -1.94
CA ASN A 191 17.52 -8.19 -2.64
C ASN A 191 17.30 -7.68 -4.09
N GLN A 192 16.06 -7.54 -4.54
CA GLN A 192 15.75 -7.02 -5.88
C GLN A 192 15.71 -5.49 -5.88
N SER A 193 16.01 -4.87 -7.02
CA SER A 193 15.88 -3.41 -7.16
C SER A 193 14.39 -3.02 -7.09
N TYR A 194 14.02 -2.29 -6.04
CA TYR A 194 12.65 -1.79 -5.84
C TYR A 194 12.31 -0.74 -6.89
N GLN A 195 11.16 -0.87 -7.56
CA GLN A 195 10.52 0.27 -8.21
C GLN A 195 9.83 1.11 -7.15
N MET A 196 9.90 2.44 -7.25
CA MET A 196 9.30 3.35 -6.25
C MET A 196 7.78 3.20 -6.11
N TYR A 197 7.11 2.64 -7.12
CA TYR A 197 5.64 2.56 -7.20
C TYR A 197 5.07 1.15 -6.98
N ASP A 198 5.84 0.09 -7.27
CA ASP A 198 5.47 -1.30 -6.99
C ASP A 198 6.74 -2.06 -6.56
N PRO A 199 6.83 -2.55 -5.32
CA PRO A 199 8.05 -3.21 -4.84
C PRO A 199 8.37 -4.51 -5.58
N LEU A 200 7.37 -5.18 -6.16
CA LEU A 200 7.55 -6.47 -6.84
C LEU A 200 6.59 -6.57 -8.03
N PRO A 201 6.80 -5.89 -9.18
CA PRO A 201 5.84 -5.91 -10.29
C PRO A 201 5.66 -7.31 -10.91
N PRO A 202 4.44 -7.70 -11.37
CA PRO A 202 4.21 -8.96 -12.09
C PRO A 202 5.17 -9.16 -13.28
N HIS A 203 5.49 -10.41 -13.62
CA HIS A 203 6.42 -10.72 -14.71
C HIS A 203 5.92 -10.28 -16.11
N ASP A 204 4.61 -10.19 -16.26
CA ASP A 204 3.89 -9.76 -17.45
C ASP A 204 3.48 -8.27 -17.38
N SER A 205 4.06 -7.49 -16.47
CA SER A 205 3.78 -6.06 -16.37
C SER A 205 4.22 -5.33 -17.64
N GLU A 206 3.25 -4.78 -18.37
CA GLU A 206 3.52 -3.82 -19.43
C GLU A 206 3.56 -2.41 -18.82
N THR A 207 4.74 -1.81 -18.72
CA THR A 207 4.87 -0.40 -18.29
C THR A 207 4.80 0.51 -19.52
N MET A 208 3.82 1.42 -19.58
CA MET A 208 3.85 2.52 -20.55
C MET A 208 4.96 3.54 -20.27
N TYR A 209 5.52 3.50 -19.06
CA TYR A 209 6.67 4.28 -18.62
C TYR A 209 7.92 3.41 -18.64
N ASP A 210 8.41 3.02 -19.82
CA ASP A 210 9.70 2.35 -19.90
C ASP A 210 10.81 3.40 -19.73
N ILE A 211 11.39 3.43 -18.52
CA ILE A 211 12.54 4.28 -18.18
C ILE A 211 13.70 4.00 -19.14
N ASN A 212 13.84 2.75 -19.61
CA ASN A 212 14.86 2.40 -20.59
C ASN A 212 14.59 3.01 -21.95
N ASP A 213 13.32 3.17 -22.35
CA ASP A 213 12.98 3.88 -23.59
C ASP A 213 13.24 5.38 -23.45
N ARG A 214 13.06 6.00 -22.27
CA ARG A 214 13.53 7.37 -22.03
C ARG A 214 15.05 7.49 -22.06
N MET A 215 15.77 6.55 -21.45
CA MET A 215 17.23 6.54 -21.48
C MET A 215 17.79 6.23 -22.88
N ARG A 216 17.06 5.47 -23.71
CA ARG A 216 17.40 5.22 -25.12
C ARG A 216 17.04 6.38 -26.04
N THR A 217 15.93 7.07 -25.80
CA THR A 217 15.51 8.24 -26.60
C THR A 217 16.24 9.51 -26.22
N GLN A 218 16.70 9.65 -24.98
CA GLN A 218 17.69 10.66 -24.59
C GLN A 218 19.10 10.10 -24.76
N GLY A 219 19.49 9.92 -26.02
CA GLY A 219 20.88 9.68 -26.41
C GLY A 219 21.78 10.88 -26.12
N ARG A 220 22.05 11.17 -24.84
CA ARG A 220 23.25 11.81 -24.31
C ARG A 220 23.44 11.33 -22.87
N SER A 221 24.18 10.25 -22.71
CA SER A 221 24.82 9.94 -21.45
C SER A 221 25.74 11.12 -21.09
N PHE A 222 25.29 11.97 -20.18
CA PHE A 222 26.20 12.82 -19.43
C PHE A 222 26.76 11.96 -18.30
N PRO A 223 28.09 11.85 -18.16
CA PRO A 223 28.68 11.07 -17.07
C PRO A 223 28.26 11.73 -15.75
N THR A 224 27.43 11.05 -14.97
CA THR A 224 27.00 11.50 -13.63
C THR A 224 28.12 11.44 -12.60
N ASP A 225 29.27 10.87 -12.96
CA ASP A 225 30.46 10.81 -12.11
C ASP A 225 31.50 11.84 -12.55
N ILE A 226 31.58 12.92 -11.79
CA ILE A 226 32.63 13.96 -11.86
C ILE A 226 34.03 13.32 -11.84
N ARG A 227 34.20 12.20 -11.12
CA ARG A 227 35.47 11.44 -11.05
C ARG A 227 35.87 10.85 -12.40
N ASN A 228 34.92 10.29 -13.16
CA ASN A 228 35.20 9.69 -14.47
C ASN A 228 35.55 10.76 -15.53
N ILE A 229 35.02 11.98 -15.39
CA ILE A 229 35.37 13.12 -16.25
C ILE A 229 36.79 13.61 -15.94
N VAL A 230 37.17 13.68 -14.67
CA VAL A 230 38.53 14.07 -14.23
C VAL A 230 39.56 13.04 -14.68
N ASP A 231 39.25 11.75 -14.53
CA ASP A 231 40.15 10.67 -14.96
C ASP A 231 40.34 10.67 -16.48
N GLY A 232 39.28 10.92 -17.25
CA GLY A 232 39.37 11.08 -18.71
C GLY A 232 40.22 12.29 -19.15
N LEU A 233 40.11 13.42 -18.43
CA LEU A 233 40.94 14.62 -18.69
C LEU A 233 42.40 14.40 -18.29
N GLN A 234 42.67 13.72 -17.17
CA GLN A 234 44.04 13.35 -16.77
C GLN A 234 44.69 12.39 -17.76
N GLN A 235 43.91 11.46 -18.32
CA GLN A 235 44.42 10.52 -19.32
C GLN A 235 44.76 11.22 -20.64
N LEU A 236 43.91 12.14 -21.12
CA LEU A 236 44.20 12.99 -22.27
C LEU A 236 45.44 13.89 -22.05
N TRP A 237 45.64 14.41 -20.85
CA TRP A 237 46.81 15.21 -20.51
C TRP A 237 48.10 14.38 -20.50
N ARG A 238 48.06 13.13 -20.01
CA ARG A 238 49.20 12.18 -20.06
C ARG A 238 49.51 11.72 -21.47
N GLU A 239 48.50 11.41 -22.27
CA GLU A 239 48.65 10.96 -23.66
C GLU A 239 49.04 12.10 -24.62
N GLY A 240 48.73 13.35 -24.25
CA GLY A 240 49.03 14.57 -25.01
C GLY A 240 50.46 15.10 -24.87
N GLN A 241 51.27 14.57 -23.94
CA GLN A 241 52.67 14.96 -23.78
C GLN A 241 53.49 14.58 -25.02
N GLY A 242 53.63 15.54 -25.95
CA GLY A 242 54.44 15.43 -27.17
C GLY A 242 53.67 15.41 -28.50
N ARG A 243 52.32 15.47 -28.49
CA ARG A 243 51.50 15.45 -29.73
C ARG A 243 50.60 16.66 -29.94
N LEU A 244 50.36 17.48 -28.92
CA LEU A 244 49.45 18.63 -28.97
C LEU A 244 50.21 19.96 -29.06
N PRO A 245 49.67 20.97 -29.77
CA PRO A 245 50.27 22.30 -29.82
C PRO A 245 50.27 22.96 -28.42
N PRO A 246 51.29 23.78 -28.09
CA PRO A 246 51.48 24.33 -26.74
C PRO A 246 50.27 25.12 -26.21
N GLU A 247 49.53 25.75 -27.12
CA GLU A 247 48.34 26.54 -26.83
C GLU A 247 47.16 25.67 -26.34
N ALA A 248 47.00 24.46 -26.88
CA ALA A 248 45.96 23.52 -26.45
C ALA A 248 46.27 22.93 -25.06
N MET A 249 47.55 22.70 -24.75
CA MET A 249 47.98 22.24 -23.42
C MET A 249 47.74 23.30 -22.34
N GLY A 250 47.93 24.57 -22.66
CA GLY A 250 47.61 25.69 -21.75
C GLY A 250 46.12 25.78 -21.44
N GLN A 251 45.25 25.55 -22.43
CA GLN A 251 43.80 25.53 -22.22
C GLN A 251 43.35 24.37 -21.32
N ILE A 252 43.92 23.16 -21.52
CA ILE A 252 43.63 21.99 -20.68
C ILE A 252 44.11 22.19 -19.24
N ALA A 253 45.28 22.81 -19.05
CA ALA A 253 45.80 23.13 -17.71
C ALA A 253 44.93 24.18 -16.98
N ASN A 254 44.46 25.20 -17.69
CA ASN A 254 43.55 26.20 -17.12
C ASN A 254 42.18 25.60 -16.76
N LEU A 255 41.67 24.66 -17.58
CA LEU A 255 40.46 23.90 -17.28
C LEU A 255 40.61 23.05 -16.01
N MET A 256 41.73 22.34 -15.84
CA MET A 256 42.01 21.58 -14.62
C MET A 256 42.10 22.48 -13.37
N ASN A 257 42.72 23.66 -13.47
CA ASN A 257 42.78 24.61 -12.35
C ASN A 257 41.42 25.21 -12.00
N ASN A 258 40.58 25.52 -12.99
CA ASN A 258 39.21 25.98 -12.73
C ASN A 258 38.36 24.88 -12.09
N TRP A 259 38.49 23.63 -12.54
CA TRP A 259 37.73 22.51 -11.98
C TRP A 259 38.18 22.10 -10.58
N GLY A 260 39.49 22.20 -10.28
CA GLY A 260 40.01 22.01 -8.92
C GLY A 260 39.45 23.02 -7.91
N GLN A 261 39.08 24.22 -8.37
CA GLN A 261 38.38 25.21 -7.53
C GLN A 261 36.88 24.90 -7.35
N VAL A 262 36.23 24.29 -8.35
CA VAL A 262 34.82 23.86 -8.26
C VAL A 262 34.64 22.74 -7.23
N GLN A 263 35.67 21.90 -7.02
CA GLN A 263 35.66 20.85 -6.01
C GLN A 263 35.70 21.39 -4.56
N GLN A 264 36.13 22.64 -4.35
CA GLN A 264 36.12 23.30 -3.03
C GLN A 264 34.82 24.07 -2.73
N LEU A 265 33.90 24.17 -3.71
CA LEU A 265 32.62 24.90 -3.62
C LEU A 265 31.41 23.95 -3.53
N GLY A 266 31.64 22.73 -3.07
CA GLY A 266 30.74 21.58 -3.20
C GLY A 266 29.44 21.62 -2.40
N ASP A 267 28.77 22.76 -2.22
CA ASP A 267 27.57 22.77 -1.38
C ASP A 267 26.39 23.63 -1.84
N ARG A 268 26.39 24.19 -3.05
CA ARG A 268 25.19 24.88 -3.58
C ARG A 268 25.00 24.68 -5.07
N ILE A 269 24.61 23.47 -5.46
CA ILE A 269 23.93 23.24 -6.73
C ILE A 269 22.42 23.25 -6.44
N PRO A 270 21.61 24.10 -7.09
CA PRO A 270 20.15 24.07 -6.93
C PRO A 270 19.59 22.69 -7.32
N GLY A 271 19.00 21.99 -6.34
CA GLY A 271 18.33 20.69 -6.54
C GLY A 271 19.05 19.45 -6.01
N ALA A 272 20.18 19.59 -5.31
CA ALA A 272 20.78 18.48 -4.55
C ALA A 272 20.13 18.37 -3.16
N PHE A 273 19.74 17.16 -2.74
CA PHE A 273 19.39 16.88 -1.35
C PHE A 273 20.67 16.75 -0.51
N PRO A 274 20.70 17.23 0.74
CA PRO A 274 21.88 17.11 1.58
C PRO A 274 22.15 15.63 1.92
N GLU A 275 23.42 15.22 1.97
CA GLU A 275 23.83 14.00 2.67
C GLU A 275 23.97 14.32 4.15
N ASP A 276 23.32 13.52 5.01
CA ASP A 276 23.44 13.62 6.46
C ASP A 276 24.87 13.31 6.89
N THR A 277 25.66 14.35 7.16
CA THR A 277 26.88 14.22 7.95
C THR A 277 26.51 14.25 9.42
N GLU A 278 26.67 13.11 10.08
CA GLU A 278 26.63 12.97 11.54
C GLU A 278 27.70 13.85 12.18
N GLU A 279 27.32 15.07 12.59
CA GLU A 279 27.98 15.79 13.67
C GLU A 279 26.91 16.14 14.71
N GLU A 280 26.94 15.38 15.82
CA GLU A 280 26.17 15.64 17.03
C GLU A 280 26.64 16.98 17.64
N GLU A 281 25.85 18.04 17.46
CA GLU A 281 25.89 19.21 18.34
C GLU A 281 24.63 19.21 19.21
N GLU A 282 24.84 18.90 20.50
CA GLU A 282 23.87 19.10 21.57
C GLU A 282 23.65 20.62 21.75
N GLU A 283 22.58 21.17 21.18
CA GLU A 283 22.01 22.45 21.63
C GLU A 283 20.63 22.21 22.25
N GLU A 284 20.60 22.23 23.59
CA GLU A 284 19.38 22.40 24.38
C GLU A 284 18.79 23.80 24.10
N GLY A 285 17.72 23.85 23.29
CA GLY A 285 16.87 25.02 23.12
C GLY A 285 15.41 24.62 23.28
N GLU A 286 14.79 25.01 24.40
CA GLU A 286 13.34 24.97 24.60
C GLU A 286 12.67 25.89 23.56
N GLU A 287 12.02 25.31 22.54
CA GLU A 287 11.09 26.06 21.67
C GLU A 287 9.65 25.83 22.12
N ASP A 288 9.04 26.90 22.62
CA ASP A 288 7.62 27.03 22.95
C ASP A 288 6.74 26.66 21.75
N ILE A 289 5.88 25.66 21.94
CA ILE A 289 4.79 25.30 21.03
C ILE A 289 3.83 26.50 20.93
N PRO A 290 3.52 27.05 19.74
CA PRO A 290 2.47 28.05 19.63
C PRO A 290 1.12 27.40 19.95
N ASP A 291 0.45 27.89 20.99
CA ASP A 291 -0.83 27.40 21.45
C ASP A 291 -1.89 27.49 20.32
N MET A 292 -2.81 26.53 20.29
CA MET A 292 -3.92 26.52 19.35
C MET A 292 -4.78 27.78 19.55
N MET A 293 -5.05 28.53 18.47
CA MET A 293 -5.99 29.65 18.51
C MET A 293 -7.32 29.20 19.10
N THR A 294 -7.78 29.92 20.12
CA THR A 294 -9.06 29.70 20.75
C THR A 294 -10.21 30.10 19.82
N ARG A 295 -11.38 29.53 20.05
CA ARG A 295 -12.56 29.75 19.21
C ARG A 295 -13.01 31.21 19.19
N GLU A 296 -12.69 31.98 20.23
CA GLU A 296 -12.97 33.41 20.35
C GLU A 296 -12.01 34.27 19.50
N GLU A 297 -10.74 33.88 19.38
CA GLU A 297 -9.75 34.55 18.51
C GLU A 297 -10.05 34.34 17.02
N VAL A 298 -10.61 33.18 16.66
CA VAL A 298 -11.08 32.90 15.29
C VAL A 298 -12.32 33.73 14.95
N GLU A 299 -13.21 33.98 15.91
CA GLU A 299 -14.39 34.85 15.72
C GLU A 299 -13.99 36.34 15.62
N GLU A 300 -13.00 36.79 16.39
CA GLU A 300 -12.47 38.16 16.26
C GLU A 300 -11.78 38.38 14.90
N MET A 301 -11.08 37.35 14.40
CA MET A 301 -10.46 37.40 13.07
C MET A 301 -11.51 37.44 11.95
N MET A 302 -12.61 36.67 12.06
CA MET A 302 -13.73 36.74 11.10
C MET A 302 -14.48 38.09 11.17
N ASN A 303 -14.62 38.68 12.36
CA ASN A 303 -15.23 40.00 12.49
C ASN A 303 -14.32 41.12 11.93
N SER A 304 -12.99 41.02 12.08
CA SER A 304 -12.06 41.98 11.48
C SER A 304 -12.04 41.95 9.94
N MET A 305 -12.28 40.77 9.33
CA MET A 305 -12.46 40.62 7.88
C MET A 305 -13.79 41.20 7.39
N SER A 306 -14.82 41.27 8.25
CA SER A 306 -16.11 41.87 7.92
C SER A 306 -16.11 43.41 8.01
N GLU A 307 -15.26 44.00 8.85
CA GLU A 307 -15.18 45.45 9.03
C GLU A 307 -14.29 46.16 7.98
N GLN A 308 -13.37 45.45 7.32
CA GLN A 308 -12.59 46.02 6.20
C GLN A 308 -13.38 46.15 4.89
N ASN A 309 -14.58 45.57 4.79
CA ASN A 309 -15.45 45.66 3.61
C ASN A 309 -16.49 46.79 3.66
N THR A 310 -16.43 47.69 4.66
CA THR A 310 -17.37 48.83 4.79
C THR A 310 -16.76 50.23 4.63
N ARG A 311 -15.49 50.33 4.20
CA ARG A 311 -14.90 51.62 3.80
C ARG A 311 -14.06 51.45 2.54
N ASN A 312 -14.72 51.48 1.40
CA ASN A 312 -14.32 52.23 0.20
C ASN A 312 -15.31 51.90 -0.92
N GLY A 313 -16.31 52.76 -1.09
CA GLY A 313 -17.16 52.72 -2.27
C GLY A 313 -16.43 53.34 -3.46
N THR A 314 -16.33 52.59 -4.57
CA THR A 314 -16.49 53.12 -5.94
C THR A 314 -16.52 51.96 -6.94
N THR A 315 -17.71 51.76 -7.53
CA THR A 315 -18.00 51.33 -8.92
C THR A 315 -17.08 50.30 -9.60
N THR A 316 -17.58 49.07 -9.83
CA THR A 316 -17.79 48.47 -11.18
C THR A 316 -18.33 47.03 -11.07
N GLU A 317 -19.44 46.80 -11.78
CA GLU A 317 -19.91 45.56 -12.43
C GLU A 317 -20.06 44.23 -11.65
N ASP A 318 -21.32 43.83 -11.63
CA ASP A 318 -21.95 42.59 -11.23
C ASP A 318 -21.55 41.40 -12.14
N THR A 319 -21.09 40.30 -11.54
CA THR A 319 -21.50 38.91 -11.89
C THR A 319 -21.10 37.96 -10.76
N GLY A 320 -21.96 37.84 -9.74
CA GLY A 320 -22.01 36.64 -8.92
C GLY A 320 -22.99 35.66 -9.55
N ASN A 321 -22.57 34.42 -9.81
CA ASN A 321 -23.50 33.33 -10.11
C ASN A 321 -23.20 32.13 -9.21
N GLY A 322 -23.79 32.14 -8.02
CA GLY A 322 -23.96 30.96 -7.20
C GLY A 322 -25.11 30.14 -7.77
N MET A 323 -24.84 28.88 -8.09
CA MET A 323 -25.77 27.96 -8.75
C MET A 323 -27.06 27.83 -7.94
N THR A 324 -28.19 28.08 -8.60
CA THR A 324 -29.51 28.06 -7.98
C THR A 324 -30.00 26.62 -7.79
N ARG A 325 -30.93 26.43 -6.85
CA ARG A 325 -31.49 25.11 -6.52
C ARG A 325 -32.21 24.45 -7.71
N GLU A 326 -32.73 25.25 -8.63
CA GLU A 326 -33.42 24.80 -9.85
C GLU A 326 -32.42 24.26 -10.88
N GLU A 327 -31.24 24.89 -11.02
CA GLU A 327 -30.14 24.38 -11.87
C GLU A 327 -29.57 23.06 -11.35
N LEU A 328 -29.54 22.86 -10.02
CA LEU A 328 -29.13 21.60 -9.40
C LEU A 328 -30.15 20.46 -9.65
N GLU A 329 -31.45 20.79 -9.67
CA GLU A 329 -32.52 19.83 -10.00
C GLU A 329 -32.53 19.45 -11.49
N GLU A 330 -32.20 20.38 -12.39
CA GLU A 330 -32.08 20.11 -13.83
C GLU A 330 -30.89 19.19 -14.15
N ILE A 331 -29.75 19.37 -13.47
CA ILE A 331 -28.57 18.48 -13.59
C ILE A 331 -28.87 17.07 -13.06
N MET A 332 -29.59 16.94 -11.94
CA MET A 332 -29.93 15.60 -11.41
C MET A 332 -30.95 14.86 -12.28
N ASN A 333 -31.80 15.57 -13.02
CA ASN A 333 -32.75 14.96 -13.95
C ASN A 333 -32.14 14.66 -15.33
N ALA A 334 -31.08 15.37 -15.75
CA ALA A 334 -30.35 15.05 -16.98
C ALA A 334 -29.57 13.72 -16.90
N VAL A 335 -29.23 13.27 -15.70
CA VAL A 335 -28.46 12.03 -15.46
C VAL A 335 -29.31 10.76 -15.60
N SER A 336 -30.64 10.85 -15.67
CA SER A 336 -31.49 9.63 -15.80
C SER A 336 -31.81 9.21 -17.24
N ASP A 337 -31.83 10.15 -18.19
CA ASP A 337 -32.41 9.89 -19.51
C ASP A 337 -31.34 9.49 -20.54
N ASP A 338 -30.11 10.01 -20.42
CA ASP A 338 -28.99 9.66 -21.30
C ASP A 338 -28.52 8.20 -21.11
N ASP A 339 -28.62 7.67 -19.87
CA ASP A 339 -28.27 6.27 -19.56
C ASP A 339 -29.24 5.26 -20.18
N LEU A 340 -30.51 5.64 -20.37
CA LEU A 340 -31.52 4.80 -21.03
C LEU A 340 -31.29 4.74 -22.55
N GLU A 341 -30.83 5.83 -23.17
CA GLU A 341 -30.48 5.84 -24.59
C GLU A 341 -29.21 5.04 -24.88
N ILE A 342 -28.21 5.13 -23.99
CA ILE A 342 -26.97 4.33 -24.10
C ILE A 342 -27.25 2.84 -23.90
N GLN A 343 -28.10 2.47 -22.94
CA GLN A 343 -28.52 1.08 -22.74
C GLN A 343 -29.29 0.55 -23.95
N ARG A 344 -30.19 1.34 -24.54
CA ARG A 344 -30.94 0.95 -25.74
C ARG A 344 -30.05 0.79 -26.97
N ALA A 345 -29.07 1.67 -27.15
CA ALA A 345 -28.10 1.59 -28.24
C ALA A 345 -27.17 0.35 -28.10
N LEU A 346 -26.77 0.00 -26.87
CA LEU A 346 -26.02 -1.23 -26.58
C LEU A 346 -26.85 -2.49 -26.85
N GLU A 347 -28.14 -2.48 -26.50
CA GLU A 347 -29.05 -3.60 -26.73
C GLU A 347 -29.33 -3.84 -28.22
N GLU A 348 -29.49 -2.77 -29.01
CA GLU A 348 -29.61 -2.85 -30.48
C GLU A 348 -28.32 -3.32 -31.17
N ALA A 349 -27.15 -2.95 -30.64
CA ALA A 349 -25.86 -3.42 -31.16
C ALA A 349 -25.65 -4.91 -30.89
N TYR A 350 -26.11 -5.42 -29.74
CA TYR A 350 -26.00 -6.83 -29.37
C TYR A 350 -26.91 -7.74 -30.20
N GLN A 351 -28.10 -7.28 -30.58
CA GLN A 351 -29.06 -8.03 -31.41
C GLN A 351 -28.63 -8.16 -32.90
N ARG A 352 -27.60 -7.41 -33.33
CA ARG A 352 -27.10 -7.41 -34.73
C ARG A 352 -25.86 -8.30 -34.95
N GLN A 353 -25.36 -8.97 -33.92
CA GLN A 353 -24.39 -10.07 -34.03
C GLN A 353 -25.11 -11.40 -33.98
#